data_AF-A0A401GVE7-F1
#
_entry.id   AF-A0A401GVE7-F1
#
_cell.length_a   1.000
_cell.length_b   1.000
_cell.length_c   1.000
_cell.angle_alpha   90.00
_cell.angle_beta   90.00
_cell.angle_gamma   90.00
#
_symmetry.space_group_name_H-M   'P 1'
#
loop_
_entity.id
_entity.type
_entity.pdbx_description
1 polymer ?
#
loop_
_entity_poly.entity_id
_entity_poly.type
_entity_poly.pdbx_seq_one_letter_code
_entity_poly.pdbx_strand_id
1 'polypeptide(L)'
;MRDSFFTPFLNVTTYRLMNWMYGPSDMKSISEIDSLVHNVLLADDFDPTHLQNFSTARELKRLDTHSNTSNAFSADDVWVEGSVKIRLPKEHTRFKSEDEAPEFEVSGIYYRRLLEVIKAAYQDTAARTFHWIPFKLFWRPHYDSSDDSDSDDSNDDAGDIRVYTELYNSDAFLEEDAHIRLTKYVRGKPSSFATHHLAYLPTLPNSLQDFYRETFGIATTTAILKYCKRELMQAIWMLLLDPEFMRAYEHGILILCGDEILRRLFPRFFTYSADYPEK
;
A
#
# COMPACT_ATOMS: atom_id res chain seq x y z
N MET A 1 -23.10 10.11 -25.57
CA MET A 1 -22.18 11.28 -25.63
C MET A 1 -20.79 10.71 -25.47
N ARG A 2 -19.85 10.94 -26.39
CA ARG A 2 -18.45 10.50 -26.18
C ARG A 2 -17.87 11.40 -25.08
N ASP A 3 -17.43 10.81 -23.98
CA ASP A 3 -16.73 11.55 -22.94
C ASP A 3 -15.49 12.21 -23.57
N SER A 4 -15.32 13.50 -23.32
CA SER A 4 -14.11 14.21 -23.70
C SER A 4 -12.89 13.53 -23.06
N PHE A 5 -11.76 13.44 -23.77
CA PHE A 5 -10.57 12.75 -23.26
C PHE A 5 -9.98 13.37 -21.98
N PHE A 6 -10.36 14.60 -21.67
CA PHE A 6 -9.95 15.34 -20.47
C PHE A 6 -10.97 15.25 -19.33
N THR A 7 -12.08 14.51 -19.49
CA THR A 7 -12.98 14.16 -18.39
C THR A 7 -12.18 13.42 -17.30
N PRO A 8 -12.35 13.74 -16.01
CA PRO A 8 -13.39 14.58 -15.40
C PRO A 8 -13.10 16.07 -15.32
N PHE A 9 -11.97 16.53 -15.85
CA PHE A 9 -11.57 17.94 -15.74
C PHE A 9 -12.40 18.82 -16.68
N LEU A 10 -12.53 20.10 -16.33
CA LEU A 10 -13.33 21.05 -17.10
C LEU A 10 -12.62 21.60 -18.34
N ASN A 11 -11.30 21.39 -18.44
CA ASN A 11 -10.47 21.86 -19.54
C ASN A 11 -9.19 21.02 -19.67
N VAL A 12 -8.59 21.07 -20.85
CA VAL A 12 -7.41 20.27 -21.23
C VAL A 12 -6.15 20.67 -20.43
N THR A 13 -6.00 21.96 -20.13
CA THR A 13 -4.87 22.47 -19.33
C THR A 13 -4.83 21.86 -17.93
N THR A 14 -5.99 21.78 -17.27
CA THR A 14 -6.15 21.16 -15.94
C THR A 14 -5.88 19.66 -16.01
N TYR A 15 -6.38 18.99 -17.04
CA TYR A 15 -6.10 17.57 -17.28
C TYR A 15 -4.61 17.29 -17.42
N ARG A 16 -3.89 18.02 -18.30
CA ARG A 16 -2.45 17.81 -18.51
C ARG A 16 -1.64 18.03 -17.23
N LEU A 17 -1.97 19.07 -16.48
CA LEU A 17 -1.30 19.39 -15.22
C LEU A 17 -1.53 18.29 -14.16
N MET A 18 -2.77 17.84 -14.00
CA MET A 18 -3.10 16.76 -13.07
C MET A 18 -2.53 15.42 -13.54
N ASN A 19 -2.54 15.13 -14.84
CA ASN A 19 -1.96 13.91 -15.42
C ASN A 19 -0.44 13.87 -15.25
N TRP A 20 0.27 14.99 -15.36
CA TRP A 20 1.69 15.07 -15.04
C TRP A 20 1.95 14.90 -13.53
N MET A 21 1.06 15.42 -12.68
CA MET A 21 1.17 15.23 -11.23
C MET A 21 1.11 13.74 -10.87
N TYR A 22 0.18 12.99 -11.48
CA TYR A 22 -0.06 11.55 -11.29
C TYR A 22 0.66 10.65 -12.30
N GLY A 23 1.62 11.19 -13.05
CA GLY A 23 2.40 10.41 -14.01
C GLY A 23 3.16 9.26 -13.32
N PRO A 24 3.66 8.29 -14.09
CA PRO A 24 4.21 7.02 -13.59
C PRO A 24 5.49 7.13 -12.73
N SER A 25 5.99 8.35 -12.50
CA SER A 25 7.13 8.59 -11.62
C SER A 25 6.67 9.05 -10.24
N ASP A 26 6.85 8.19 -9.23
CA ASP A 26 6.63 8.50 -7.81
C ASP A 26 7.59 9.58 -7.28
N MET A 27 8.64 9.94 -8.04
CA MET A 27 9.59 11.00 -7.69
C MET A 27 9.58 12.11 -8.74
N LYS A 28 9.44 13.36 -8.29
CA LYS A 28 9.69 14.53 -9.14
C LYS A 28 11.21 14.66 -9.37
N SER A 29 11.67 14.19 -10.52
CA SER A 29 13.08 14.22 -10.94
C SER A 29 13.36 15.40 -11.88
N ILE A 30 14.63 15.58 -12.26
CA ILE A 30 15.02 16.59 -13.26
C ILE A 30 14.30 16.35 -14.60
N SER A 31 14.20 15.09 -15.05
CA SER A 31 13.50 14.76 -16.30
C SER A 31 11.98 14.98 -16.21
N GLU A 32 11.39 14.90 -15.02
CA GLU A 32 9.97 15.22 -14.81
C GLU A 32 9.70 16.73 -14.95
N ILE A 33 10.67 17.59 -14.62
CA ILE A 33 10.56 19.03 -14.87
C ILE A 33 10.59 19.31 -16.37
N ASP A 34 11.47 18.65 -17.13
CA ASP A 34 11.48 18.77 -18.60
C ASP A 34 10.15 18.31 -19.20
N SER A 35 9.59 17.21 -18.68
CA SER A 35 8.26 16.71 -19.06
C SER A 35 7.14 17.73 -18.76
N LEU A 36 7.16 18.38 -17.59
CA LEU A 36 6.19 19.44 -17.27
C LEU A 36 6.23 20.57 -18.31
N VAL A 37 7.44 21.04 -18.64
CA VAL A 37 7.61 22.14 -19.58
C VAL A 37 7.10 21.74 -20.96
N HIS A 38 7.56 20.60 -21.49
CA HIS A 38 7.30 20.24 -22.89
C HIS A 38 5.90 19.65 -23.11
N ASN A 39 5.38 18.87 -22.17
CA ASN A 39 4.13 18.13 -22.34
C ASN A 39 2.90 18.84 -21.72
N VAL A 40 3.13 19.83 -20.84
CA VAL A 40 2.06 20.62 -20.22
C VAL A 40 2.14 22.09 -20.62
N LEU A 41 3.24 22.79 -20.31
CA LEU A 41 3.30 24.25 -20.46
C LEU A 41 3.44 24.72 -21.92
N LEU A 42 4.11 23.93 -22.75
CA LEU A 42 4.30 24.19 -24.18
C LEU A 42 3.31 23.43 -25.07
N ALA A 43 2.31 22.76 -24.49
CA ALA A 43 1.29 22.08 -25.28
C ALA A 43 0.44 23.10 -26.05
N ASP A 44 0.09 22.80 -27.31
CA ASP A 44 -0.66 23.71 -28.18
C ASP A 44 -2.07 24.06 -27.65
N ASP A 45 -2.60 23.22 -26.77
CA ASP A 45 -3.91 23.34 -26.11
C ASP A 45 -3.80 23.88 -24.66
N PHE A 46 -2.62 24.35 -24.26
CA PHE A 46 -2.40 25.02 -22.99
C PHE A 46 -2.94 26.45 -23.02
N ASP A 47 -3.83 26.76 -22.09
CA ASP A 47 -4.34 28.12 -21.90
C ASP A 47 -4.15 28.52 -20.43
N PRO A 48 -3.30 29.53 -20.13
CA PRO A 48 -3.06 29.97 -18.77
C PRO A 48 -4.32 30.54 -18.09
N THR A 49 -5.32 30.99 -18.84
CA THR A 49 -6.58 31.49 -18.26
C THR A 49 -7.37 30.40 -17.54
N HIS A 50 -7.22 29.13 -17.97
CA HIS A 50 -7.82 27.98 -17.28
C HIS A 50 -7.32 27.82 -15.83
N LEU A 51 -6.14 28.36 -15.50
CA LEU A 51 -5.52 28.20 -14.19
C LEU A 51 -5.83 29.33 -13.20
N GLN A 52 -6.52 30.40 -13.60
CA GLN A 52 -6.77 31.58 -12.74
C GLN A 52 -7.47 31.23 -11.42
N ASN A 53 -8.32 30.20 -11.43
CA ASN A 53 -9.04 29.71 -10.25
C ASN A 53 -8.67 28.27 -9.89
N PHE A 54 -7.54 27.75 -10.39
CA PHE A 54 -7.12 26.36 -10.17
C PHE A 54 -6.92 26.09 -8.68
N SER A 55 -7.37 24.91 -8.24
CA SER A 55 -7.19 24.45 -6.86
C SER A 55 -7.03 22.94 -6.89
N THR A 56 -5.83 22.47 -6.52
CA THR A 56 -5.51 21.03 -6.48
C THR A 56 -6.51 20.27 -5.63
N ALA A 57 -6.91 20.79 -4.47
CA ALA A 57 -7.90 20.16 -3.59
C ALA A 57 -9.27 19.98 -4.27
N ARG A 58 -9.70 20.95 -5.10
CA ARG A 58 -10.98 20.85 -5.82
C ARG A 58 -10.89 19.87 -6.97
N GLU A 59 -9.78 19.86 -7.71
CA GLU A 59 -9.57 18.94 -8.81
C GLU A 59 -9.41 17.49 -8.31
N LEU A 60 -8.79 17.30 -7.15
CA LEU A 60 -8.75 16.03 -6.41
C LEU A 60 -10.15 15.55 -6.05
N LYS A 61 -10.94 16.40 -5.39
CA LYS A 61 -12.32 16.07 -5.05
C LYS A 61 -13.16 15.72 -6.28
N ARG A 62 -12.91 16.37 -7.42
CA ARG A 62 -13.58 16.07 -8.69
C ARG A 62 -13.15 14.71 -9.24
N LEU A 63 -11.86 14.39 -9.17
CA LEU A 63 -11.32 13.08 -9.55
C LEU A 63 -11.91 11.98 -8.67
N ASP A 64 -11.97 12.17 -7.35
CA ASP A 64 -12.59 11.23 -6.40
C ASP A 64 -14.09 11.05 -6.65
N THR A 65 -14.81 12.13 -6.95
CA THR A 65 -16.26 12.05 -7.23
C THR A 65 -16.50 11.33 -8.56
N HIS A 66 -15.62 11.54 -9.54
CA HIS A 66 -15.69 10.85 -10.81
C HIS A 66 -15.28 9.39 -10.70
N SER A 67 -14.23 9.02 -9.96
CA SER A 67 -13.84 7.61 -9.76
C SER A 67 -14.90 6.81 -8.99
N ASN A 68 -15.71 7.47 -8.16
CA ASN A 68 -16.86 6.85 -7.51
C ASN A 68 -18.08 6.67 -8.44
N THR A 69 -18.14 7.36 -9.59
CA THR A 69 -19.30 7.36 -10.51
C THR A 69 -19.01 6.77 -11.89
N SER A 70 -17.78 6.91 -12.36
CA SER A 70 -17.23 6.15 -13.46
C SER A 70 -16.65 4.86 -12.87
N ASN A 71 -16.83 3.77 -13.60
CA ASN A 71 -16.23 2.47 -13.34
C ASN A 71 -14.68 2.51 -13.50
N ALA A 72 -14.01 3.52 -12.95
CA ALA A 72 -12.56 3.72 -13.03
C ALA A 72 -11.78 2.55 -12.40
N PHE A 73 -12.40 1.80 -11.48
CA PHE A 73 -11.86 0.58 -10.91
C PHE A 73 -12.28 -0.71 -11.64
N SER A 74 -13.19 -0.63 -12.62
CA SER A 74 -13.64 -1.81 -13.38
C SER A 74 -12.82 -2.06 -14.66
N ALA A 75 -11.95 -1.13 -15.07
CA ALA A 75 -11.16 -1.28 -16.30
C ALA A 75 -9.88 -2.11 -16.10
N ASP A 76 -9.33 -2.14 -14.88
CA ASP A 76 -8.23 -3.04 -14.51
C ASP A 76 -8.80 -4.17 -13.64
N ASP A 77 -8.95 -5.34 -14.26
CA ASP A 77 -9.63 -6.60 -13.90
C ASP A 77 -9.31 -7.25 -12.51
N VAL A 78 -8.79 -6.49 -11.53
CA VAL A 78 -8.24 -7.02 -10.26
C VAL A 78 -8.96 -6.48 -9.02
N TRP A 79 -9.63 -5.33 -9.09
CA TRP A 79 -10.35 -4.74 -7.95
C TRP A 79 -11.74 -5.33 -7.79
N VAL A 80 -12.04 -5.79 -6.57
CA VAL A 80 -13.32 -6.35 -6.17
C VAL A 80 -14.02 -5.35 -5.24
N GLU A 81 -15.27 -5.04 -5.55
CA GLU A 81 -16.16 -4.33 -4.62
C GLU A 81 -16.79 -5.34 -3.65
N GLY A 82 -16.75 -5.03 -2.36
CA GLY A 82 -17.31 -5.85 -1.29
C GLY A 82 -18.07 -5.03 -0.25
N SER A 83 -18.81 -5.76 0.58
CA SER A 83 -19.42 -5.25 1.80
C SER A 83 -19.09 -6.15 2.97
N VAL A 84 -19.10 -5.58 4.18
CA VAL A 84 -18.96 -6.34 5.43
C VAL A 84 -20.05 -5.95 6.40
N LYS A 85 -20.42 -6.87 7.28
CA LYS A 85 -21.36 -6.61 8.36
C LYS A 85 -20.61 -6.48 9.66
N ILE A 86 -20.93 -5.45 10.43
CA ILE A 86 -20.41 -5.23 11.78
C ILE A 86 -21.55 -5.33 12.78
N ARG A 87 -21.28 -5.91 13.95
CA ARG A 87 -22.26 -6.02 15.03
C ARG A 87 -22.22 -4.78 15.91
N LEU A 88 -23.40 -4.27 16.25
CA LEU A 88 -23.51 -3.03 17.02
C LEU A 88 -23.59 -3.32 18.53
N PRO A 89 -22.68 -2.76 19.33
CA PRO A 89 -22.74 -2.90 20.77
C PRO A 89 -23.85 -2.00 21.34
N LYS A 90 -24.43 -2.39 22.47
CA LYS A 90 -25.28 -1.49 23.27
C LYS A 90 -24.87 -1.55 24.74
N GLU A 91 -24.39 -0.43 25.26
CA GLU A 91 -24.01 -0.31 26.67
C GLU A 91 -25.19 -0.67 27.58
N HIS A 92 -24.87 -1.34 28.70
CA HIS A 92 -25.84 -1.79 29.70
C HIS A 92 -26.94 -2.73 29.19
N THR A 93 -26.79 -3.29 27.99
CA THR A 93 -27.71 -4.29 27.43
C THR A 93 -26.96 -5.61 27.21
N ARG A 94 -27.51 -6.71 27.72
CA ARG A 94 -26.98 -8.05 27.46
C ARG A 94 -27.79 -8.71 26.36
N PHE A 95 -27.10 -9.13 25.31
CA PHE A 95 -27.62 -10.08 24.33
C PHE A 95 -27.36 -11.51 24.82
N LYS A 96 -28.14 -12.50 24.37
CA LYS A 96 -27.93 -13.89 24.81
C LYS A 96 -26.66 -14.48 24.17
N SER A 97 -26.35 -14.05 22.96
CA SER A 97 -25.08 -14.29 22.27
C SER A 97 -24.71 -13.06 21.45
N GLU A 98 -23.47 -13.01 21.00
CA GLU A 98 -23.01 -11.95 20.09
C GLU A 98 -23.79 -11.99 18.76
N ASP A 99 -24.24 -13.17 18.32
CA ASP A 99 -24.99 -13.34 17.07
C ASP A 99 -26.39 -12.71 17.08
N GLU A 100 -26.94 -12.41 18.25
CA GLU A 100 -28.23 -11.72 18.39
C GLU A 100 -28.08 -10.19 18.33
N ALA A 101 -26.87 -9.65 18.29
CA ALA A 101 -26.64 -8.22 18.19
C ALA A 101 -27.04 -7.71 16.79
N PRO A 102 -27.69 -6.53 16.68
CA PRO A 102 -28.02 -5.94 15.39
C PRO A 102 -26.79 -5.75 14.51
N GLU A 103 -26.92 -6.10 13.23
CA GLU A 103 -25.87 -5.96 12.24
C GLU A 103 -26.06 -4.68 11.41
N PHE A 104 -24.96 -4.02 11.12
CA PHE A 104 -24.91 -2.90 10.19
C PHE A 104 -24.00 -3.26 9.01
N GLU A 105 -24.50 -3.13 7.79
CA GLU A 105 -23.74 -3.38 6.57
C GLU A 105 -22.98 -2.14 6.13
N VAL A 106 -21.68 -2.29 5.90
CA VAL A 106 -20.79 -1.28 5.34
C VAL A 106 -20.41 -1.72 3.93
N SER A 107 -20.89 -0.98 2.93
CA SER A 107 -20.56 -1.16 1.51
C SER A 107 -19.45 -0.21 1.05
N GLY A 108 -19.02 -0.34 -0.22
CA GLY A 108 -18.00 0.52 -0.81
C GLY A 108 -16.57 0.15 -0.40
N ILE A 109 -16.34 -1.12 -0.06
CA ILE A 109 -14.99 -1.64 0.20
C ILE A 109 -14.41 -2.11 -1.12
N TYR A 110 -13.30 -1.52 -1.55
CA TYR A 110 -12.58 -1.95 -2.74
C TYR A 110 -11.30 -2.64 -2.34
N TYR A 111 -11.13 -3.89 -2.76
CA TYR A 111 -9.97 -4.70 -2.39
C TYR A 111 -9.53 -5.63 -3.51
N ARG A 112 -8.27 -6.07 -3.44
CA ARG A 112 -7.75 -7.13 -4.29
C ARG A 112 -7.62 -8.41 -3.48
N ARG A 113 -7.92 -9.55 -4.09
CA ARG A 113 -7.70 -10.86 -3.46
C ARG A 113 -6.20 -11.05 -3.25
N LEU A 114 -5.76 -11.09 -1.99
CA LEU A 114 -4.33 -11.12 -1.63
C LEU A 114 -3.57 -12.22 -2.35
N LEU A 115 -4.17 -13.41 -2.45
CA LEU A 115 -3.54 -14.54 -3.10
C LEU A 115 -3.30 -14.31 -4.60
N GLU A 116 -4.22 -13.65 -5.29
CA GLU A 116 -4.07 -13.31 -6.72
C GLU A 116 -3.02 -12.24 -6.93
N VAL A 117 -2.95 -11.24 -6.04
CA VAL A 117 -1.87 -10.24 -6.06
C VAL A 117 -0.51 -10.90 -5.89
N ILE A 118 -0.39 -11.83 -4.92
CA ILE A 118 0.84 -12.58 -4.67
C ILE A 118 1.22 -13.42 -5.90
N LYS A 119 0.28 -14.18 -6.47
CA LYS A 119 0.51 -14.97 -7.69
C LYS A 119 1.03 -14.08 -8.83
N ALA A 120 0.34 -12.97 -9.11
CA ALA A 120 0.71 -12.03 -10.15
C ALA A 120 2.13 -11.47 -9.95
N ALA A 121 2.44 -10.99 -8.74
CA ALA A 121 3.76 -10.44 -8.43
C ALA A 121 4.91 -11.44 -8.64
N TYR A 122 4.68 -12.72 -8.33
CA TYR A 122 5.69 -13.77 -8.49
C TYR A 122 5.75 -14.37 -9.89
N GLN A 123 4.66 -14.32 -10.66
CA GLN A 123 4.61 -14.70 -12.06
C GLN A 123 5.20 -13.64 -12.99
N ASP A 124 5.30 -12.39 -12.53
CA ASP A 124 5.94 -11.32 -13.28
C ASP A 124 7.43 -11.58 -13.50
N THR A 125 7.94 -11.14 -14.65
CA THR A 125 9.36 -11.28 -15.00
C THR A 125 10.30 -10.54 -14.04
N ALA A 126 9.80 -9.50 -13.35
CA ALA A 126 10.49 -8.77 -12.29
C ALA A 126 10.86 -9.69 -11.10
N ALA A 127 10.19 -10.82 -10.92
CA ALA A 127 10.55 -11.83 -9.92
C ALA A 127 12.01 -12.30 -10.06
N ARG A 128 12.61 -12.21 -11.26
CA ARG A 128 14.04 -12.48 -11.51
C ARG A 128 14.98 -11.57 -10.69
N THR A 129 14.48 -10.40 -10.27
CA THR A 129 15.23 -9.37 -9.54
C THR A 129 15.01 -9.40 -8.03
N PHE A 130 14.04 -10.19 -7.55
CA PHE A 130 13.66 -10.23 -6.13
C PHE A 130 14.78 -10.79 -5.24
N HIS A 131 14.78 -10.35 -3.98
CA HIS A 131 15.68 -10.85 -2.94
C HIS A 131 14.98 -11.92 -2.15
N TRP A 132 15.11 -13.12 -2.67
CA TRP A 132 14.60 -14.33 -2.04
C TRP A 132 15.33 -14.67 -0.73
N ILE A 133 16.41 -13.94 -0.40
CA ILE A 133 17.41 -14.30 0.61
C ILE A 133 17.89 -13.11 1.46
N PRO A 134 17.83 -13.21 2.80
CA PRO A 134 18.45 -12.23 3.68
C PRO A 134 19.97 -12.24 3.69
N PHE A 135 20.53 -11.13 4.14
CA PHE A 135 21.95 -10.86 4.06
C PHE A 135 22.45 -10.01 5.22
N LYS A 136 23.74 -10.18 5.53
CA LYS A 136 24.47 -9.32 6.45
C LYS A 136 25.02 -8.13 5.64
N LEU A 137 24.57 -6.90 5.94
CA LEU A 137 25.05 -5.69 5.26
C LEU A 137 26.11 -4.98 6.11
N PHE A 138 27.22 -4.61 5.50
CA PHE A 138 28.30 -3.88 6.18
C PHE A 138 28.67 -2.64 5.39
N TRP A 139 29.02 -1.57 6.12
CA TRP A 139 29.55 -0.34 5.56
C TRP A 139 31.01 -0.19 5.98
N ARG A 140 31.86 0.12 5.01
CA ARG A 140 33.27 0.44 5.22
C ARG A 140 33.46 1.94 5.10
N PRO A 141 33.80 2.65 6.19
CA PRO A 141 34.20 4.04 6.10
C PRO A 141 35.52 4.11 5.32
N HIS A 142 35.60 4.96 4.29
CA HIS A 142 36.88 5.30 3.70
C HIS A 142 37.42 6.52 4.45
N TYR A 143 38.46 6.32 5.25
CA TYR A 143 39.22 7.44 5.79
C TYR A 143 40.23 7.84 4.70
N ASP A 144 40.19 9.10 4.26
CA ASP A 144 41.27 9.64 3.44
C ASP A 144 42.49 9.76 4.35
N SER A 145 43.52 8.96 4.06
CA SER A 145 44.81 9.02 4.72
C SER A 145 45.56 10.27 4.25
N SER A 146 45.14 11.42 4.74
CA SER A 146 45.89 12.66 4.70
C SER A 146 45.65 13.41 6.01
N ASP A 147 46.38 13.01 7.05
CA ASP A 147 47.20 13.97 7.78
C ASP A 147 48.20 13.24 8.69
N ASP A 148 49.40 13.79 8.68
CA ASP A 148 50.60 13.34 9.38
C ASP A 148 50.34 13.03 10.87
N SER A 149 50.67 11.82 11.30
CA SER A 149 51.26 11.61 12.62
C SER A 149 51.95 10.25 12.72
N ASP A 150 53.25 10.29 12.99
CA ASP A 150 54.02 9.19 13.56
C ASP A 150 53.33 8.70 14.85
N SER A 151 52.55 7.64 14.76
CA SER A 151 52.19 6.83 15.92
C SER A 151 52.22 5.36 15.56
N ASP A 152 53.25 4.69 16.09
CA ASP A 152 53.43 3.26 16.20
C ASP A 152 52.32 2.68 17.08
N ASP A 153 51.13 2.45 16.50
CA ASP A 153 50.10 1.61 17.11
C ASP A 153 49.32 0.90 16.00
N SER A 154 49.66 -0.36 15.78
CA SER A 154 49.03 -1.25 14.82
C SER A 154 47.59 -1.53 15.22
N ASN A 155 46.67 -0.64 14.85
CA ASN A 155 45.22 -0.86 14.97
C ASN A 155 44.46 -0.17 13.83
N ASP A 156 44.97 -0.34 12.61
CA ASP A 156 44.36 0.11 11.36
C ASP A 156 43.19 -0.83 10.92
N ASP A 157 42.34 -1.20 11.88
CA ASP A 157 41.10 -1.94 11.65
C ASP A 157 39.96 -1.15 12.29
N ALA A 158 39.63 0.01 11.69
CA ALA A 158 38.29 0.57 11.84
C ALA A 158 37.33 -0.36 11.08
N GLY A 159 37.08 -1.53 11.67
CA GLY A 159 36.48 -2.68 11.02
C GLY A 159 35.09 -2.39 10.46
N ASP A 160 34.68 -3.23 9.50
CA ASP A 160 33.38 -3.21 8.84
C ASP A 160 32.23 -2.95 9.82
N ILE A 161 31.53 -1.82 9.67
CA ILE A 161 30.41 -1.46 10.53
C ILE A 161 29.16 -2.18 10.04
N ARG A 162 28.54 -2.94 10.93
CA ARG A 162 27.28 -3.62 10.64
C ARG A 162 26.15 -2.60 10.42
N VAL A 163 25.51 -2.65 9.24
CA VAL A 163 24.35 -1.84 8.90
C VAL A 163 23.06 -2.66 9.05
N TYR A 164 22.10 -2.10 9.79
CA TYR A 164 20.72 -2.58 9.84
C TYR A 164 19.85 -1.59 9.08
N THR A 165 19.13 -2.05 8.06
CA THR A 165 18.24 -1.20 7.25
C THR A 165 16.82 -1.71 7.25
N GLU A 166 16.63 -3.02 7.07
CA GLU A 166 15.36 -3.66 6.68
C GLU A 166 15.27 -5.05 7.31
N LEU A 167 14.11 -5.70 7.20
CA LEU A 167 13.90 -7.06 7.71
C LEU A 167 14.99 -8.05 7.23
N TYR A 168 15.42 -7.93 5.98
CA TYR A 168 16.40 -8.81 5.33
C TYR A 168 17.81 -8.79 5.94
N ASN A 169 18.17 -7.79 6.74
CA ASN A 169 19.48 -7.75 7.43
C ASN A 169 19.37 -7.73 8.96
N SER A 170 18.17 -7.93 9.49
CA SER A 170 17.92 -8.17 10.92
C SER A 170 18.40 -9.56 11.35
N ASP A 171 18.87 -9.67 12.59
CA ASP A 171 19.34 -10.95 13.12
C ASP A 171 18.21 -11.97 13.24
N ALA A 172 17.00 -11.55 13.63
CA ALA A 172 15.84 -12.43 13.72
C ALA A 172 15.49 -13.11 12.38
N PHE A 173 15.52 -12.35 11.29
CA PHE A 173 15.25 -12.91 9.97
C PHE A 173 16.43 -13.73 9.44
N LEU A 174 17.67 -13.39 9.81
CA LEU A 174 18.86 -14.20 9.53
C LEU A 174 18.88 -15.52 10.30
N GLU A 175 18.38 -15.54 11.54
CA GLU A 175 18.27 -16.73 12.39
C GLU A 175 17.18 -17.68 11.89
N GLU A 176 15.98 -17.15 11.61
CA GLU A 176 14.90 -17.91 10.98
C GLU A 176 15.30 -18.43 9.59
N ASP A 177 15.99 -17.60 8.81
CA ASP A 177 16.54 -18.03 7.54
C ASP A 177 17.61 -19.10 7.70
N ALA A 178 18.54 -18.98 8.65
CA ALA A 178 19.56 -19.99 8.92
C ALA A 178 18.96 -21.33 9.37
N HIS A 179 17.85 -21.30 10.12
CA HIS A 179 17.07 -22.48 10.46
C HIS A 179 16.45 -23.13 9.20
N ILE A 180 16.07 -22.33 8.20
CA ILE A 180 15.42 -22.77 6.95
C ILE A 180 16.44 -23.10 5.83
N ARG A 181 17.67 -22.57 5.86
CA ARG A 181 18.63 -22.51 4.73
C ARG A 181 19.83 -23.45 4.77
N LEU A 182 19.55 -24.73 4.92
CA LEU A 182 20.45 -25.81 4.50
C LEU A 182 20.66 -25.91 2.96
N THR A 183 20.26 -24.93 2.13
CA THR A 183 20.54 -24.87 0.66
C THR A 183 20.52 -23.43 0.11
N LYS A 184 21.42 -23.11 -0.84
CA LYS A 184 22.12 -21.81 -1.10
C LYS A 184 21.47 -20.72 -2.02
N TYR A 185 21.66 -19.44 -1.60
CA TYR A 185 22.16 -18.17 -2.26
C TYR A 185 21.34 -17.37 -3.33
N VAL A 186 21.35 -16.02 -3.52
CA VAL A 186 21.71 -14.68 -2.88
C VAL A 186 21.14 -13.56 -3.84
N ARG A 187 20.75 -12.31 -3.42
CA ARG A 187 20.69 -11.02 -4.23
C ARG A 187 20.17 -9.77 -3.43
N GLY A 188 20.37 -8.51 -3.90
CA GLY A 188 19.87 -7.22 -3.32
C GLY A 188 19.89 -5.95 -4.24
N LYS A 189 18.76 -5.24 -4.55
CA LYS A 189 18.64 -3.90 -5.20
C LYS A 189 17.21 -3.26 -5.24
N PRO A 190 16.99 -1.94 -4.97
CA PRO A 190 15.67 -1.34 -4.60
C PRO A 190 14.87 -0.55 -5.67
N SER A 191 15.31 -0.45 -6.93
CA SER A 191 14.61 0.33 -7.97
C SER A 191 13.49 -0.45 -8.70
N SER A 192 12.83 -1.37 -8.01
CA SER A 192 12.03 -2.44 -8.63
C SER A 192 10.51 -2.28 -8.54
N PHE A 193 10.00 -1.17 -8.02
CA PHE A 193 8.54 -0.93 -7.89
C PHE A 193 7.81 -2.09 -7.16
N ALA A 194 8.37 -2.57 -6.04
CA ALA A 194 7.90 -3.77 -5.35
C ALA A 194 6.60 -3.58 -4.51
N THR A 195 6.10 -2.35 -4.37
CA THR A 195 4.92 -2.02 -3.55
C THR A 195 3.62 -2.05 -4.35
N HIS A 196 2.60 -2.73 -3.81
CA HIS A 196 1.29 -2.86 -4.45
C HIS A 196 0.18 -2.39 -3.49
N HIS A 197 -0.74 -1.55 -3.96
CA HIS A 197 -1.95 -1.20 -3.21
C HIS A 197 -2.89 -2.41 -3.12
N LEU A 198 -3.32 -2.77 -1.90
CA LEU A 198 -4.09 -4.00 -1.64
C LEU A 198 -5.58 -3.75 -1.37
N ALA A 199 -5.90 -2.69 -0.63
CA ALA A 199 -7.27 -2.37 -0.24
C ALA A 199 -7.42 -0.87 0.05
N TYR A 200 -8.60 -0.34 -0.27
CA TYR A 200 -9.05 0.97 0.20
C TYR A 200 -10.11 0.74 1.28
N LEU A 201 -9.76 1.12 2.51
CA LEU A 201 -10.58 0.88 3.69
C LEU A 201 -11.51 2.09 3.91
N PRO A 202 -12.83 1.95 3.77
CA PRO A 202 -13.74 3.05 3.99
C PRO A 202 -13.74 3.46 5.47
N THR A 203 -14.01 4.74 5.72
CA THR A 203 -14.37 5.20 7.05
C THR A 203 -15.78 4.73 7.41
N LEU A 204 -16.14 4.77 8.69
CA LEU A 204 -17.51 4.47 9.12
C LEU A 204 -18.49 5.40 8.40
N PRO A 205 -19.55 4.86 7.77
CA PRO A 205 -20.56 5.69 7.10
C PRO A 205 -21.29 6.61 8.08
N ASN A 206 -21.62 7.83 7.63
CA ASN A 206 -22.43 8.76 8.43
C ASN A 206 -23.81 8.19 8.78
N SER A 207 -24.34 7.27 7.95
CA SER A 207 -25.61 6.59 8.16
C SER A 207 -25.63 5.65 9.38
N LEU A 208 -24.46 5.28 9.92
CA LEU A 208 -24.37 4.45 11.13
C LEU A 208 -25.08 5.11 12.32
N GLN A 209 -24.95 6.44 12.47
CA GLN A 209 -25.55 7.15 13.59
C GLN A 209 -27.08 7.11 13.53
N ASP A 210 -27.65 7.27 12.34
CA ASP A 210 -29.09 7.21 12.12
C ASP A 210 -29.63 5.80 12.38
N PHE A 211 -28.95 4.78 11.84
CA PHE A 211 -29.31 3.38 12.06
C PHE A 211 -29.22 2.98 13.54
N TYR A 212 -28.17 3.40 14.24
CA TYR A 212 -28.00 3.11 15.66
C TYR A 212 -29.10 3.77 16.50
N ARG A 213 -29.48 5.00 16.16
CA ARG A 213 -30.57 5.73 16.83
C ARG A 213 -31.93 5.09 16.58
N GLU A 214 -32.19 4.62 15.36
CA GLU A 214 -33.39 3.87 15.02
C GLU A 214 -33.47 2.55 15.80
N THR A 215 -32.35 1.84 15.90
CA THR A 215 -32.27 0.52 16.53
C THR A 215 -32.38 0.59 18.06
N PHE A 216 -31.75 1.58 18.69
CA PHE A 216 -31.61 1.61 20.16
C PHE A 216 -32.24 2.82 20.84
N GLY A 217 -32.76 3.79 20.09
CA GLY A 217 -33.38 5.01 20.60
C GLY A 217 -32.40 6.04 21.19
N ILE A 218 -31.10 5.79 21.10
CA ILE A 218 -30.03 6.62 21.67
C ILE A 218 -29.00 6.98 20.59
N ALA A 219 -28.34 8.12 20.75
CA ALA A 219 -27.25 8.52 19.86
C ALA A 219 -25.98 7.70 20.14
N THR A 220 -25.14 7.50 19.12
CA THR A 220 -23.83 6.86 19.26
C THR A 220 -22.89 7.73 20.10
N THR A 221 -22.23 7.14 21.08
CA THR A 221 -21.13 7.79 21.81
C THR A 221 -19.81 7.63 21.06
N THR A 222 -18.79 8.43 21.41
CA THR A 222 -17.43 8.27 20.87
C THR A 222 -16.84 6.88 21.14
N ALA A 223 -17.20 6.25 22.27
CA ALA A 223 -16.75 4.90 22.61
C ALA A 223 -17.34 3.86 21.65
N ILE A 224 -18.65 3.96 21.35
CA ILE A 224 -19.34 3.11 20.39
C ILE A 224 -18.74 3.28 18.99
N LEU A 225 -18.50 4.52 18.54
CA LEU A 225 -17.89 4.78 17.24
C LEU A 225 -16.47 4.19 17.13
N LYS A 226 -15.66 4.29 18.19
CA LYS A 226 -14.33 3.66 18.25
C LYS A 226 -14.43 2.13 18.18
N TYR A 227 -15.39 1.53 18.88
CA TYR A 227 -15.67 0.10 18.81
C TYR A 227 -16.05 -0.31 17.38
N CYS A 228 -17.05 0.33 16.78
CA CYS A 228 -17.51 0.01 15.42
C CYS A 228 -16.39 0.18 14.39
N LYS A 229 -15.48 1.15 14.57
CA LYS A 229 -14.34 1.34 13.67
C LYS A 229 -13.36 0.16 13.77
N ARG A 230 -13.13 -0.36 14.97
CA ARG A 230 -12.32 -1.56 15.19
C ARG A 230 -12.99 -2.78 14.57
N GLU A 231 -14.29 -2.98 14.79
CA GLU A 231 -15.04 -4.10 14.19
C GLU A 231 -15.05 -4.05 12.67
N LEU A 232 -15.17 -2.85 12.08
CA LEU A 232 -15.05 -2.66 10.64
C LEU A 232 -13.67 -3.09 10.14
N MET A 233 -12.60 -2.68 10.82
CA MET A 233 -11.24 -3.11 10.46
C MET A 233 -11.09 -4.63 10.55
N GLN A 234 -11.57 -5.26 11.61
CA GLN A 234 -11.52 -6.72 11.78
C GLN A 234 -12.33 -7.44 10.69
N ALA A 235 -13.53 -6.97 10.39
CA ALA A 235 -14.37 -7.54 9.35
C ALA A 235 -13.74 -7.43 7.96
N ILE A 236 -13.07 -6.31 7.66
CA ILE A 236 -12.32 -6.17 6.40
C ILE A 236 -11.10 -7.10 6.38
N TRP A 237 -10.38 -7.27 7.49
CA TRP A 237 -9.32 -8.29 7.56
C TRP A 237 -9.86 -9.69 7.25
N MET A 238 -11.01 -10.07 7.81
CA MET A 238 -11.64 -11.36 7.50
C MET A 238 -12.09 -11.49 6.04
N LEU A 239 -12.42 -10.37 5.39
CA LEU A 239 -12.70 -10.32 3.95
C LEU A 239 -11.43 -10.54 3.11
N LEU A 240 -10.29 -9.95 3.51
CA LEU A 240 -9.01 -10.10 2.82
C LEU A 240 -8.34 -11.46 3.05
N LEU A 241 -8.50 -12.00 4.27
CA LEU A 241 -7.96 -13.30 4.72
C LEU A 241 -8.92 -14.43 4.35
N ASP A 242 -9.27 -14.50 3.07
CA ASP A 242 -10.20 -15.51 2.58
C ASP A 242 -9.68 -16.95 2.86
N PRO A 243 -10.56 -17.97 2.89
CA PRO A 243 -10.14 -19.34 3.18
C PRO A 243 -9.06 -19.90 2.25
N GLU A 244 -9.01 -19.43 1.00
CA GLU A 244 -7.99 -19.83 0.03
C GLU A 244 -6.62 -19.26 0.42
N PHE A 245 -6.59 -17.97 0.77
CA PHE A 245 -5.41 -17.30 1.29
C PHE A 245 -4.94 -17.95 2.59
N MET A 246 -5.84 -18.23 3.55
CA MET A 246 -5.48 -18.86 4.83
C MET A 246 -4.90 -20.27 4.63
N ARG A 247 -5.42 -21.04 3.67
CA ARG A 247 -4.83 -22.33 3.29
C ARG A 247 -3.42 -22.16 2.72
N ALA A 248 -3.20 -21.15 1.87
CA ALA A 248 -1.87 -20.84 1.33
C ALA A 248 -0.93 -20.32 2.43
N TYR A 249 -1.45 -19.58 3.41
CA TYR A 249 -0.71 -19.13 4.58
C TYR A 249 -0.20 -20.31 5.41
N GLU A 250 -1.04 -21.31 5.67
CA GLU A 250 -0.68 -22.47 6.49
C GLU A 250 0.22 -23.48 5.73
N HIS A 251 -0.18 -23.86 4.51
CA HIS A 251 0.45 -24.97 3.79
C HIS A 251 1.39 -24.56 2.65
N GLY A 252 1.48 -23.25 2.39
CA GLY A 252 2.18 -22.69 1.25
C GLY A 252 1.43 -22.90 -0.07
N ILE A 253 1.81 -22.13 -1.08
CA ILE A 253 1.27 -22.19 -2.43
C ILE A 253 2.39 -22.46 -3.44
N LEU A 254 2.15 -23.36 -4.40
CA LEU A 254 3.06 -23.59 -5.52
C LEU A 254 2.79 -22.57 -6.64
N ILE A 255 3.80 -21.80 -7.00
CA ILE A 255 3.72 -20.80 -8.08
C ILE A 255 4.91 -21.03 -9.03
N LEU A 256 4.62 -21.17 -10.32
CA LEU A 256 5.63 -21.09 -11.37
C LEU A 256 5.96 -19.61 -11.55
N CYS A 257 7.12 -19.19 -11.05
CA CYS A 257 7.51 -17.79 -11.07
C CYS A 257 7.93 -17.32 -12.48
N GLY A 258 7.99 -16.01 -12.71
CA GLY A 258 8.40 -15.42 -14.01
C GLY A 258 9.85 -15.69 -14.42
N ASP A 259 10.63 -16.34 -13.55
CA ASP A 259 11.95 -16.88 -13.83
C ASP A 259 11.94 -18.39 -14.17
N GLU A 260 10.75 -18.94 -14.44
CA GLU A 260 10.51 -20.34 -14.83
C GLU A 260 10.80 -21.37 -13.74
N ILE A 261 11.01 -20.94 -12.50
CA ILE A 261 11.25 -21.83 -11.36
C ILE A 261 9.95 -21.98 -10.55
N LEU A 262 9.54 -23.23 -10.32
CA LEU A 262 8.41 -23.57 -9.46
C LEU A 262 8.82 -23.46 -7.99
N ARG A 263 8.17 -22.57 -7.23
CA ARG A 263 8.45 -22.35 -5.80
C ARG A 263 7.23 -22.61 -4.94
N ARG A 264 7.44 -23.18 -3.74
CA ARG A 264 6.43 -23.18 -2.67
C ARG A 264 6.62 -21.93 -1.81
N LEU A 265 5.70 -21.00 -1.92
CA LEU A 265 5.73 -19.71 -1.22
C LEU A 265 4.80 -19.77 0.00
N PHE A 266 5.26 -19.21 1.12
CA PHE A 266 4.48 -19.09 2.35
C PHE A 266 4.21 -17.60 2.61
N PRO A 267 3.00 -17.11 2.33
CA PRO A 267 2.63 -15.74 2.66
C PRO A 267 2.80 -15.47 4.16
N ARG A 268 3.42 -14.34 4.51
CA ARG A 268 3.57 -13.87 5.90
C ARG A 268 3.27 -12.38 5.95
N PHE A 269 2.50 -11.97 6.94
CA PHE A 269 2.29 -10.55 7.20
C PHE A 269 3.43 -10.03 8.06
N PHE A 270 4.01 -8.93 7.61
CA PHE A 270 4.91 -8.13 8.42
C PHE A 270 4.24 -6.77 8.63
N THR A 271 4.00 -6.42 9.88
CA THR A 271 3.46 -5.10 10.24
C THR A 271 4.61 -4.24 10.72
N TYR A 272 4.87 -3.16 10.00
CA TYR A 272 5.76 -2.10 10.44
C TYR A 272 4.91 -0.87 10.78
N SER A 273 5.07 -0.35 11.99
CA SER A 273 4.50 0.94 12.38
C SER A 273 5.61 1.99 12.28
N ALA A 274 5.45 2.93 11.37
CA ALA A 274 6.29 4.11 11.29
C ALA A 274 5.53 5.30 11.86
N ASP A 275 6.17 6.08 12.73
CA ASP A 275 5.63 7.37 13.16
C ASP A 275 5.94 8.40 12.07
N TYR A 276 5.04 8.54 11.11
CA TYR A 276 5.15 9.58 10.09
C TYR A 276 4.66 10.90 10.69
N PRO A 277 5.53 11.91 10.88
CA PRO A 277 5.03 13.25 11.16
C PRO A 277 4.27 13.71 9.92
N GLU A 278 2.93 13.74 10.02
CA GLU A 278 2.09 14.41 9.04
C GLU A 278 2.59 15.87 8.93
N LYS A 279 3.00 16.27 7.72
CA LYS A 279 3.40 17.64 7.40
C LYS A 279 2.18 18.52 7.15
#